data_AF-A0A3D3UHS8-F1
#
_entry.id   AF-A0A3D3UHS8-F1
#
_cell.length_a   1.000
_cell.length_b   1.000
_cell.length_c   1.000
_cell.angle_alpha   90.00
_cell.angle_beta   90.00
_cell.angle_gamma   90.00
#
_symmetry.space_group_name_H-M   'P 1'
#
loop_
_entity.id
_entity.type
_entity.pdbx_description
1 polymer ?
#
loop_
_entity_poly.entity_id
_entity_poly.type
_entity_poly.pdbx_seq_one_letter_code
_entity_poly.pdbx_strand_id
1 'polypeptide(L)'
;MPGKIAQRLDELGIVLPKPAAPAANYTPFVISGNQVFISGQVPVGPNGIEWQGKCGAEFSVAEGQQAARLCALNLLAQLQAACDGDLDRVRGCLRIEG
;
A
#
# COMPACT_ATOMS: atom_id res chain seq x y z
N MET A 1 13.78 6.44 17.78
CA MET A 1 14.63 6.30 16.57
C MET A 1 13.77 5.68 15.48
N PRO A 2 13.89 6.10 14.21
CA PRO A 2 13.11 5.47 13.13
C PRO A 2 13.48 3.99 13.04
N GLY A 3 12.45 3.13 12.90
CA GLY A 3 12.62 1.69 12.75
C GLY A 3 13.39 1.31 11.49
N LYS A 4 13.83 0.06 11.39
CA LYS A 4 14.62 -0.47 10.27
C LYS A 4 13.88 -0.31 8.94
N ILE A 5 12.58 -0.60 8.91
CA ILE A 5 11.77 -0.45 7.70
C ILE A 5 11.65 1.02 7.30
N ALA A 6 11.45 1.93 8.26
CA ALA A 6 11.36 3.37 7.98
C ALA A 6 12.67 3.91 7.37
N GLN A 7 13.83 3.53 7.93
CA GLN A 7 15.14 3.89 7.36
C GLN A 7 15.30 3.36 5.93
N ARG A 8 14.83 2.13 5.65
CA ARG A 8 14.91 1.57 4.30
C ARG A 8 14.02 2.32 3.30
N LEU A 9 12.85 2.80 3.73
CA LEU A 9 12.00 3.65 2.89
C LEU A 9 12.71 4.97 2.56
N ASP A 10 13.34 5.60 3.56
CA ASP A 10 14.12 6.84 3.37
C ASP A 10 15.30 6.63 2.41
N GLU A 11 16.07 5.55 2.56
CA GLU A 11 17.17 5.19 1.65
C GLU A 11 16.72 5.02 0.19
N LEU A 12 15.49 4.54 -0.01
CA LEU A 12 14.89 4.36 -1.32
C LEU A 12 14.20 5.64 -1.84
N GLY A 13 14.22 6.73 -1.07
CA GLY A 13 13.52 7.98 -1.39
C GLY A 13 12.01 7.83 -1.43
N ILE A 14 11.45 6.88 -0.67
CA ILE A 14 10.03 6.55 -0.65
C ILE A 14 9.38 7.23 0.55
N VAL A 15 8.45 8.14 0.27
CA VAL A 15 7.52 8.66 1.28
C VAL A 15 6.20 7.92 1.13
N LEU A 16 5.72 7.32 2.23
CA LEU A 16 4.42 6.66 2.19
C LEU A 16 3.30 7.71 2.05
N PRO A 17 2.30 7.45 1.18
CA PRO A 17 1.16 8.32 1.03
C PRO A 17 0.32 8.32 2.32
N LYS A 18 -0.55 9.33 2.45
CA LYS A 18 -1.56 9.30 3.52
C LYS A 18 -2.52 8.13 3.26
N PRO A 19 -2.76 7.24 4.25
CA PRO A 19 -3.67 6.12 4.07
C PRO A 19 -5.07 6.63 3.71
N ALA A 20 -5.64 6.09 2.64
CA ALA A 20 -6.94 6.49 2.13
C ALA A 20 -8.06 6.08 3.09
N ALA A 21 -9.09 6.93 3.17
CA ALA A 21 -10.34 6.57 3.84
C ALA A 21 -11.09 5.48 3.03
N PRO A 22 -11.90 4.63 3.68
CA PRO A 22 -12.74 3.68 2.97
C PRO A 22 -13.67 4.34 1.96
N ALA A 23 -13.86 3.71 0.80
CA ALA A 23 -14.73 4.24 -0.25
C ALA A 23 -16.23 3.98 0.04
N ALA A 24 -16.54 3.10 0.99
CA ALA A 24 -17.91 2.71 1.36
C ALA A 24 -17.94 2.16 2.80
N ASN A 25 -18.99 1.40 3.13
CA ASN A 25 -19.22 0.82 4.47
C ASN A 25 -18.34 -0.42 4.74
N TYR A 26 -17.01 -0.25 4.70
CA TYR A 26 -16.01 -1.24 5.09
C TYR A 26 -14.83 -0.56 5.80
N THR A 27 -14.00 -1.32 6.52
CA THR A 27 -12.82 -0.78 7.21
C THR A 27 -11.58 -0.89 6.32
N PRO A 28 -10.58 -0.01 6.43
CA PRO A 28 -9.40 -0.06 5.55
C PRO A 28 -8.54 -1.30 5.78
N PHE A 29 -8.60 -1.85 6.99
CA PHE A 29 -8.02 -3.13 7.37
C PHE A 29 -8.79 -3.72 8.56
N VAL A 30 -8.54 -5.00 8.84
CA VAL A 30 -8.95 -5.68 10.08
C VAL A 30 -7.79 -6.48 10.63
N ILE A 31 -7.71 -6.60 11.96
CA ILE A 31 -6.70 -7.41 12.64
C ILE A 31 -7.40 -8.62 13.24
N SER A 32 -6.92 -9.82 12.90
CA SER A 32 -7.40 -11.09 13.45
C SER A 32 -6.22 -11.86 14.02
N GLY A 33 -6.14 -11.93 15.36
CA GLY A 33 -4.98 -12.48 16.05
C GLY A 33 -3.72 -11.69 15.72
N ASN A 34 -2.76 -12.34 15.05
CA ASN A 34 -1.49 -11.74 14.61
C ASN A 34 -1.44 -11.43 13.10
N GLN A 35 -2.59 -11.45 12.42
CA GLN A 35 -2.69 -11.19 10.98
C GLN A 35 -3.44 -9.89 10.71
N VAL A 36 -2.91 -9.08 9.79
CA VAL A 36 -3.55 -7.87 9.28
C VAL A 36 -4.09 -8.17 7.88
N PHE A 37 -5.39 -8.01 7.69
CA PHE A 37 -6.05 -8.09 6.38
C PHE A 37 -6.35 -6.68 5.91
N ILE A 38 -5.72 -6.26 4.81
CA ILE A 38 -5.87 -4.92 4.25
C ILE A 38 -6.87 -5.00 3.09
N SER A 39 -7.82 -4.08 3.05
CA SER A 39 -8.76 -3.98 1.91
C SER A 39 -8.04 -3.60 0.62
N GLY A 40 -8.68 -3.83 -0.53
CA GLY A 40 -8.10 -3.56 -1.84
C GLY A 40 -7.52 -2.15 -1.95
N GLN A 41 -6.26 -2.07 -2.39
CA GLN A 41 -5.56 -0.82 -2.62
C GLN A 41 -5.43 -0.57 -4.12
N VAL A 42 -5.89 0.61 -4.54
CA VAL A 42 -5.89 1.07 -5.92
C VAL A 42 -4.76 2.10 -6.13
N PRO A 43 -4.35 2.39 -7.38
CA PRO A 43 -3.24 3.30 -7.65
C PRO A 43 -3.71 4.76 -7.54
N VAL A 44 -4.10 5.15 -6.33
CA VAL A 44 -4.48 6.53 -5.99
C VAL A 44 -3.22 7.31 -5.64
N GLY A 45 -2.98 8.37 -6.40
CA GLY A 45 -1.92 9.34 -6.17
C GLY A 45 -2.49 10.74 -5.90
N PRO A 46 -1.68 11.80 -5.99
CA PRO A 46 -2.09 13.17 -5.65
C PRO A 46 -3.28 13.69 -6.46
N ASN A 47 -3.47 13.19 -7.68
CA ASN A 47 -4.53 13.63 -8.60
C ASN A 47 -5.76 12.70 -8.64
N GLY A 48 -5.84 11.72 -7.73
CA GLY A 48 -6.87 10.67 -7.75
C GLY A 48 -6.33 9.36 -8.31
N ILE A 49 -7.17 8.57 -8.99
CA ILE A 49 -6.76 7.29 -9.60
C ILE A 49 -5.91 7.58 -10.84
N GLU A 50 -4.61 7.25 -10.79
CA GLU A 50 -3.66 7.62 -11.84
C GLU A 50 -3.62 6.65 -13.02
N TRP A 51 -3.99 5.38 -12.80
CA TRP A 51 -4.11 4.37 -13.86
C TRP A 51 -5.50 3.74 -13.82
N GLN A 52 -6.29 4.01 -14.85
CA GLN A 52 -7.63 3.48 -15.02
C GLN A 52 -7.78 2.90 -16.44
N GLY A 53 -7.94 1.58 -16.53
CA GLY A 53 -7.92 0.85 -17.81
C GLY A 53 -7.27 -0.52 -17.66
N LYS A 54 -7.01 -1.20 -18.77
CA LYS A 54 -6.45 -2.55 -18.84
C LYS A 54 -4.98 -2.52 -19.31
N CYS A 55 -4.11 -3.14 -18.52
CA CYS A 55 -2.72 -3.35 -18.92
C CYS A 55 -2.64 -4.23 -20.19
N GLY A 56 -1.82 -3.84 -21.15
CA GLY A 56 -1.69 -4.41 -22.48
C GLY A 56 -2.65 -3.84 -23.52
N ALA A 57 -3.65 -3.04 -23.12
CA ALA A 57 -4.54 -2.34 -24.04
C ALA A 57 -4.35 -0.82 -23.91
N GLU A 58 -4.59 -0.25 -22.73
CA GLU A 58 -4.42 1.17 -22.45
C GLU A 58 -3.03 1.50 -21.86
N PHE A 59 -2.39 0.53 -21.22
CA PHE A 59 -1.08 0.72 -20.58
C PHE A 59 -0.08 -0.35 -20.99
N SER A 60 1.19 0.03 -21.08
CA SER A 60 2.31 -0.90 -21.18
C SER A 60 2.51 -1.68 -19.88
N VAL A 61 3.28 -2.78 -19.95
CA VAL A 61 3.68 -3.54 -18.75
C VAL A 61 4.49 -2.68 -17.78
N ALA A 62 5.35 -1.79 -18.29
CA ALA A 62 6.13 -0.88 -17.46
C ALA A 62 5.24 0.09 -16.69
N GLU A 63 4.20 0.65 -17.33
CA GLU A 63 3.20 1.48 -16.66
C GLU A 63 2.38 0.68 -15.66
N GLY A 64 2.00 -0.56 -16.00
CA GLY A 64 1.34 -1.47 -15.07
C GLY A 64 2.18 -1.76 -13.82
N GLN A 65 3.51 -1.87 -13.95
CA GLN A 65 4.41 -2.01 -12.80
C GLN A 65 4.45 -0.74 -11.94
N GLN A 66 4.37 0.45 -12.53
CA GLN A 66 4.27 1.70 -11.76
C GLN A 66 2.93 1.80 -11.02
N ALA A 67 1.82 1.40 -11.66
CA ALA A 67 0.52 1.31 -11.02
C ALA A 67 0.57 0.34 -9.82
N ALA A 68 1.11 -0.86 -10.01
CA ALA A 68 1.29 -1.85 -8.95
C ALA A 68 2.18 -1.34 -7.80
N ARG A 69 3.24 -0.59 -8.13
CA ARG A 69 4.09 0.07 -7.13
C ARG A 69 3.28 1.06 -6.30
N LEU A 70 2.43 1.89 -6.92
CA LEU A 70 1.59 2.84 -6.18
C LEU A 70 0.57 2.12 -5.29
N CYS A 71 -0.07 1.04 -5.79
CA CYS A 71 -0.93 0.19 -4.96
C CYS A 71 -0.18 -0.37 -3.74
N ALA A 72 1.05 -0.84 -3.93
CA ALA A 72 1.88 -1.37 -2.84
C ALA A 72 2.27 -0.30 -1.81
N LEU A 73 2.54 0.94 -2.25
CA LEU A 73 2.80 2.06 -1.35
C LEU A 73 1.55 2.43 -0.53
N ASN A 74 0.38 2.46 -1.17
CA ASN A 74 -0.90 2.66 -0.48
C ASN A 74 -1.17 1.53 0.53
N LEU A 75 -0.83 0.28 0.20
CA LEU A 75 -0.89 -0.86 1.12
C LEU A 75 0.03 -0.70 2.31
N LEU A 76 1.30 -0.31 2.10
CA LEU A 76 2.24 -0.07 3.19
C LEU A 76 1.79 1.06 4.12
N ALA A 77 1.14 2.10 3.58
CA ALA A 77 0.54 3.16 4.39
C ALA A 77 -0.58 2.63 5.31
N GLN A 78 -1.47 1.77 4.80
CA GLN A 78 -2.50 1.12 5.63
C GLN A 78 -1.90 0.16 6.66
N LEU A 79 -0.86 -0.59 6.28
CA LEU A 79 -0.16 -1.49 7.18
C LEU A 79 0.52 -0.71 8.32
N GLN A 80 1.15 0.43 8.01
CA GLN A 80 1.74 1.30 9.01
C GLN A 80 0.68 1.80 9.99
N ALA A 81 -0.48 2.23 9.50
CA ALA A 81 -1.60 2.61 10.36
C ALA A 81 -2.09 1.45 11.23
N ALA A 82 -2.18 0.23 10.69
CA ALA A 82 -2.54 -0.97 11.44
C ALA A 82 -1.50 -1.38 12.50
N CYS A 83 -0.25 -0.95 12.33
CA CYS A 83 0.84 -1.19 13.26
C CYS A 83 1.15 0.02 14.17
N ASP A 84 0.21 0.95 14.34
CA ASP A 84 0.34 2.13 15.19
C ASP A 84 1.57 3.00 14.82
N GLY A 85 1.91 3.04 13.53
CA GLY A 85 3.07 3.77 13.00
C GLY A 85 4.36 2.95 12.88
N ASP A 86 4.42 1.75 13.45
CA ASP A 86 5.65 0.94 13.53
C ASP A 86 5.62 -0.30 12.63
N LEU A 87 6.18 -0.17 11.43
CA LEU A 87 6.30 -1.28 10.47
C LEU A 87 7.27 -2.39 10.92
N ASP A 88 8.14 -2.17 11.90
CA ASP A 88 9.05 -3.22 12.39
C ASP A 88 8.30 -4.32 13.16
N ARG A 89 7.02 -4.10 13.51
CA ARG A 89 6.13 -5.12 14.07
C ARG A 89 5.75 -6.22 13.07
N VAL A 90 5.91 -5.96 11.77
CA VAL A 90 5.53 -6.89 10.69
C VAL A 90 6.59 -7.98 10.56
N ARG A 91 6.19 -9.24 10.79
CA ARG A 91 7.10 -10.39 10.68
C ARG A 91 7.29 -10.89 9.25
N GLY A 92 6.32 -10.65 8.37
CA GLY A 92 6.38 -11.10 7.00
C GLY A 92 5.04 -10.94 6.28
N CYS A 93 5.09 -11.09 4.96
CA CYS A 93 3.92 -11.09 4.11
C CYS A 93 3.49 -12.55 3.84
N LEU A 94 2.29 -12.94 4.29
CA LEU A 94 1.76 -14.28 4.07
C LEU A 94 1.19 -14.44 2.65
N ARG A 95 0.56 -13.38 2.12
CA ARG A 95 -0.13 -13.39 0.83
C ARG A 95 -0.19 -11.99 0.24
N ILE A 96 -0.04 -11.89 -1.08
CA ILE A 96 -0.36 -10.72 -1.91
C ILE A 96 -1.34 -11.18 -2.98
N GLU A 97 -2.41 -10.42 -3.18
CA GLU A 97 -3.43 -10.68 -4.20
C GLU A 97 -3.60 -9.44 -5.08
N GLY A 98 -3.96 -9.66 -6.35
CA GLY A 98 -4.21 -8.63 -7.36
C GLY A 98 -5.19 -9.13 -8.41
#